data_AF-A0A453FWG5-F1
#
_entry.id   AF-A0A453FWG5-F1
#
_cell.length_a   1.000
_cell.length_b   1.000
_cell.length_c   1.000
_cell.angle_alpha   90.00
_cell.angle_beta   90.00
_cell.angle_gamma   90.00
#
_symmetry.space_group_name_H-M   'P 1'
#
loop_
_entity.id
_entity.type
_entity.pdbx_description
1 polymer ?
#
loop_
_entity_poly.entity_id
_entity_poly.type
_entity_poly.pdbx_seq_one_letter_code
_entity_poly.pdbx_strand_id
1 'polypeptide(L)'
;NPFLSSVSFSWCTVALPRSDRESGCPCRMTEEATNGDASLPNAKTMSLIAREAFEIDEYLRISDILHTRLATFDRRQWREPYKALLLLEHLLTHGPRSVALEFQKDRDVIRQMATFQHIDERGFNWGLTVKGKSERVLKLLERGPFLEEERERARKVAREIKGFGSFNLS
;
A
#
# COMPACT_ATOMS: atom_id res chain seq x y z
N ASN A 1 49.26 0.11 29.16
CA ASN A 1 48.28 1.04 29.75
C ASN A 1 48.53 2.40 29.15
N PRO A 2 47.60 3.09 28.45
CA PRO A 2 46.12 2.98 28.39
C PRO A 2 45.64 2.36 27.05
N PHE A 3 44.42 1.84 26.81
CA PHE A 3 43.02 2.30 26.93
C PHE A 3 42.57 3.38 25.92
N LEU A 4 41.47 3.06 25.21
CA LEU A 4 40.60 3.86 24.31
C LEU A 4 41.04 3.94 22.82
N SER A 5 40.19 3.74 21.81
CA SER A 5 38.80 3.25 21.71
C SER A 5 38.49 3.03 20.22
N SER A 6 38.02 1.85 19.87
CA SER A 6 37.38 1.56 18.58
C SER A 6 35.92 2.00 18.65
N VAL A 7 35.40 2.66 17.61
CA VAL A 7 33.96 2.76 17.36
C VAL A 7 33.72 2.36 15.92
N SER A 8 33.62 1.04 15.69
CA SER A 8 32.95 0.49 14.52
C SER A 8 31.47 0.36 14.87
N PHE A 9 30.61 1.13 14.22
CA PHE A 9 29.16 0.96 14.32
C PHE A 9 28.77 -0.35 13.63
N SER A 10 28.83 -1.45 14.38
CA SER A 10 28.18 -2.71 14.04
C SER A 10 26.70 -2.56 14.37
N TRP A 11 25.86 -2.57 13.33
CA TRP A 11 24.42 -2.72 13.48
C TRP A 11 24.13 -4.16 13.93
N CYS A 12 24.26 -4.43 15.23
CA CYS A 12 23.78 -5.67 15.81
C CYS A 12 22.26 -5.64 15.81
N THR A 13 21.71 -6.45 14.89
CA THR A 13 20.36 -6.99 14.86
C THR A 13 19.88 -7.37 16.26
N VAL A 14 19.04 -6.52 16.87
CA VAL A 14 18.19 -6.96 17.97
C VAL A 14 17.02 -7.69 17.33
N ALA A 15 17.16 -9.02 17.25
CA ALA A 15 16.06 -9.92 16.96
C ALA A 15 15.12 -9.92 18.17
N LEU A 16 14.03 -9.15 18.08
CA LEU A 16 12.91 -9.24 19.01
C LEU A 16 12.19 -10.59 18.81
N PRO A 17 11.73 -11.25 19.90
CA PRO A 17 11.20 -12.60 19.83
C PRO A 17 9.90 -12.63 19.04
N ARG A 18 9.83 -13.55 18.07
CA ARG A 18 8.62 -13.91 17.35
C ARG A 18 7.57 -14.38 18.36
N SER A 19 6.52 -13.58 18.54
CA SER A 19 5.27 -14.06 19.11
C SER A 19 4.50 -14.74 17.99
N ASP A 20 4.42 -16.06 18.06
CA ASP A 20 3.67 -16.90 17.14
C ASP A 20 2.19 -16.50 17.12
N ARG A 21 1.77 -15.90 16.02
CA ARG A 21 0.37 -15.86 15.57
C ARG A 21 0.38 -16.08 14.06
N GLU A 22 0.64 -17.32 13.66
CA GLU A 22 0.83 -17.77 12.26
C GLU A 22 -0.43 -17.79 11.38
N SER A 23 -1.48 -17.07 11.76
CA SER A 23 -2.68 -16.93 10.94
C SER A 23 -3.17 -15.48 10.99
N GLY A 24 -2.49 -14.60 10.23
CA GLY A 24 -2.99 -13.23 10.01
C GLY A 24 -1.97 -12.08 10.04
N CYS A 25 -0.69 -12.30 9.71
CA CYS A 25 0.29 -11.21 9.64
C CYS A 25 -0.01 -10.26 8.45
N PRO A 26 -0.22 -8.95 8.66
CA PRO A 26 -0.57 -8.01 7.58
C PRO A 26 0.57 -7.83 6.57
N CYS A 27 1.83 -7.97 7.00
CA CYS A 27 2.98 -8.08 6.12
C CYS A 27 2.88 -9.25 5.11
N ARG A 28 2.48 -10.45 5.56
CA ARG A 28 2.26 -11.61 4.69
C ARG A 28 1.08 -11.40 3.76
N MET A 29 0.01 -10.77 4.27
CA MET A 29 -1.13 -10.40 3.43
C MET A 29 -0.74 -9.36 2.37
N THR A 30 0.20 -8.46 2.67
CA THR A 30 0.71 -7.47 1.72
C THR A 30 1.57 -8.16 0.66
N GLU A 31 2.42 -9.10 1.03
CA GLU A 31 3.20 -9.93 0.10
C GLU A 31 2.29 -10.76 -0.81
N GLU A 32 1.28 -11.42 -0.26
CA GLU A 32 0.29 -12.20 -1.02
C GLU A 32 -0.59 -11.29 -1.90
N ALA A 33 -1.01 -10.13 -1.40
CA ALA A 33 -1.81 -9.17 -2.16
C ALA A 33 -1.02 -8.48 -3.27
N THR A 34 0.31 -8.47 -3.22
CA THR A 34 1.20 -7.85 -4.22
C THR A 34 1.98 -8.87 -5.07
N ASN A 35 1.72 -10.16 -4.91
CA ASN A 35 2.37 -11.22 -5.68
C ASN A 35 2.08 -11.14 -7.19
N GLY A 36 2.88 -11.79 -8.05
CA GLY A 36 2.72 -11.75 -9.50
C GLY A 36 1.46 -12.45 -10.07
N ASP A 37 0.67 -13.12 -9.22
CA ASP A 37 -0.45 -13.95 -9.66
C ASP A 37 -1.59 -13.12 -10.26
N ALA A 38 -2.43 -13.73 -11.10
CA ALA A 38 -3.54 -13.04 -11.78
C ALA A 38 -4.65 -12.53 -10.84
N SER A 39 -4.60 -12.86 -9.55
CA SER A 39 -5.63 -12.51 -8.57
C SER A 39 -5.56 -11.03 -8.19
N LEU A 40 -6.70 -10.35 -8.28
CA LEU A 40 -6.87 -9.01 -7.72
C LEU A 40 -6.77 -9.07 -6.19
N PRO A 41 -6.10 -8.11 -5.54
CA PRO A 41 -6.07 -8.05 -4.09
C PRO A 41 -7.49 -7.92 -3.54
N ASN A 42 -7.87 -8.83 -2.66
CA ASN A 42 -9.21 -8.88 -2.08
C ASN A 42 -9.47 -7.58 -1.29
N ALA A 43 -10.59 -6.90 -1.57
CA ALA A 43 -10.96 -5.65 -0.89
C ALA A 43 -10.97 -5.80 0.64
N LYS A 44 -11.41 -6.95 1.16
CA LYS A 44 -11.36 -7.26 2.60
C LYS A 44 -9.93 -7.26 3.13
N THR A 45 -9.00 -7.85 2.40
CA THR A 45 -7.57 -7.90 2.78
C THR A 45 -6.95 -6.51 2.78
N MET A 46 -7.21 -5.69 1.76
CA MET A 46 -6.71 -4.31 1.73
C MET A 46 -7.25 -3.48 2.90
N SER A 47 -8.53 -3.63 3.26
CA SER A 47 -9.11 -2.93 4.41
C SER A 47 -8.56 -3.40 5.75
N LEU A 48 -8.22 -4.69 5.89
CA LEU A 48 -7.49 -5.18 7.06
C LEU A 48 -6.12 -4.51 7.13
N ILE A 49 -5.32 -4.56 6.06
CA ILE A 49 -4.00 -3.91 6.01
C ILE A 49 -4.10 -2.42 6.35
N ALA A 50 -5.09 -1.70 5.81
CA ALA A 50 -5.28 -0.28 6.10
C ALA A 50 -5.61 0.02 7.57
N ARG A 51 -6.29 -0.91 8.26
CA ARG A 51 -6.56 -0.80 9.68
C ARG A 51 -5.31 -1.05 10.52
N GLU A 52 -4.51 -2.04 10.15
CA GLU A 52 -3.27 -2.37 10.87
C GLU A 52 -2.17 -1.33 10.63
N ALA A 53 -2.21 -0.61 9.49
CA ALA A 53 -1.29 0.49 9.18
C ALA A 53 -1.38 1.70 10.14
N PHE A 54 -2.31 1.72 11.11
CA PHE A 54 -2.30 2.73 12.17
C PHE A 54 -1.28 2.43 13.28
N GLU A 55 -0.79 1.19 13.38
CA GLU A 55 0.32 0.82 14.25
C GLU A 55 1.66 1.15 13.59
N ILE A 56 2.58 1.77 14.34
CA ILE A 56 3.83 2.32 13.79
C ILE A 56 4.70 1.20 13.19
N ASP A 57 4.90 0.10 13.92
CA ASP A 57 5.77 -0.99 13.48
C ASP A 57 5.23 -1.66 12.21
N GLU A 58 3.91 -1.86 12.13
CA GLU A 58 3.29 -2.48 10.96
C GLU A 58 3.25 -1.50 9.77
N TYR A 59 3.04 -0.21 10.02
CA TYR A 59 3.13 0.83 9.01
C TYR A 59 4.50 0.87 8.32
N LEU A 60 5.59 0.81 9.10
CA LEU A 60 6.96 0.78 8.56
C LEU A 60 7.16 -0.44 7.66
N ARG A 61 6.75 -1.63 8.12
CA ARG A 61 6.90 -2.88 7.36
C ARG A 61 6.07 -2.88 6.08
N ILE A 62 4.81 -2.44 6.14
CA ILE A 62 3.94 -2.31 4.97
C ILE A 62 4.55 -1.33 3.96
N SER A 63 5.05 -0.19 4.45
CA SER A 63 5.65 0.83 3.59
C SER A 63 6.90 0.31 2.89
N ASP A 64 7.80 -0.37 3.60
CA ASP A 64 9.02 -0.96 3.02
C ASP A 64 8.71 -1.98 1.91
N ILE A 65 7.70 -2.83 2.11
CA ILE A 65 7.26 -3.79 1.08
C ILE A 65 6.76 -3.03 -0.16
N LEU A 66 5.92 -2.01 0.03
CA LEU A 66 5.38 -1.22 -1.07
C LEU A 66 6.46 -0.44 -1.83
N HIS A 67 7.40 0.17 -1.13
CA HIS A 67 8.55 0.85 -1.75
C HIS A 67 9.36 -0.10 -2.60
N THR A 68 9.66 -1.29 -2.08
CA THR A 68 10.41 -2.31 -2.80
C THR A 68 9.69 -2.70 -4.09
N ARG A 69 8.38 -2.99 -4.01
CA ARG A 69 7.57 -3.40 -5.17
C ARG A 69 7.45 -2.32 -6.23
N LEU A 70 7.31 -1.06 -5.81
CA LEU A 70 7.24 0.08 -6.73
C LEU A 70 8.60 0.34 -7.39
N ALA A 71 9.70 0.26 -6.63
CA ALA A 71 11.06 0.46 -7.13
C ALA A 71 11.48 -0.62 -8.15
N THR A 72 10.97 -1.84 -8.02
CA THR A 72 11.22 -2.95 -8.97
C THR A 72 10.32 -2.91 -10.20
N PHE A 73 9.73 -1.75 -10.56
CA PHE A 73 8.86 -1.65 -11.73
C PHE A 73 9.59 -2.03 -13.02
N ASP A 74 9.18 -3.16 -13.61
CA ASP A 74 9.50 -3.57 -14.97
C ASP A 74 8.20 -3.69 -15.77
N ARG A 75 8.23 -3.22 -17.03
CA ARG A 75 7.11 -3.34 -17.97
C ARG A 75 6.72 -4.80 -18.20
N ARG A 76 7.66 -5.75 -18.10
CA ARG A 76 7.37 -7.18 -18.23
C ARG A 76 6.63 -7.75 -17.02
N GLN A 77 6.95 -7.26 -15.82
CA GLN A 77 6.38 -7.71 -14.54
C GLN A 77 5.49 -6.64 -13.92
N TRP A 78 4.68 -5.96 -14.73
CA TRP A 78 3.85 -4.82 -14.33
C TRP A 78 2.79 -5.14 -13.27
N ARG A 79 2.45 -6.43 -13.09
CA ARG A 79 1.38 -6.87 -12.17
C ARG A 79 1.68 -6.60 -10.71
N GLU A 80 2.90 -6.88 -10.26
CA GLU A 80 3.33 -6.64 -8.86
C GLU A 80 3.27 -5.15 -8.48
N PRO A 81 3.93 -4.23 -9.22
CA PRO A 81 3.86 -2.80 -8.93
C PRO A 81 2.44 -2.25 -9.10
N TYR A 82 1.64 -2.79 -10.03
CA TYR A 82 0.23 -2.41 -10.15
C TYR A 82 -0.59 -2.80 -8.92
N LYS A 83 -0.37 -3.98 -8.34
CA LYS A 83 -1.02 -4.39 -7.09
C LYS A 83 -0.56 -3.55 -5.90
N ALA A 84 0.74 -3.22 -5.84
CA ALA A 84 1.26 -2.28 -4.85
C ALA A 84 0.57 -0.91 -4.97
N LEU A 85 0.33 -0.43 -6.19
CA LEU A 85 -0.38 0.81 -6.47
C LEU A 85 -1.87 0.75 -6.05
N LEU A 86 -2.54 -0.38 -6.25
CA LEU A 86 -3.91 -0.61 -5.74
C LEU A 86 -3.96 -0.47 -4.22
N LEU A 87 -3.02 -1.08 -3.51
CA LEU A 87 -2.93 -1.02 -2.05
C LEU A 87 -2.56 0.39 -1.57
N LEU A 88 -1.61 1.06 -2.22
CA LEU A 88 -1.23 2.44 -1.90
C LEU A 88 -2.43 3.39 -2.02
N GLU A 89 -3.25 3.29 -3.07
CA GLU A 89 -4.48 4.09 -3.18
C GLU A 89 -5.42 3.84 -2.00
N HIS A 90 -5.58 2.58 -1.60
CA HIS A 90 -6.43 2.22 -0.47
C HIS A 90 -5.88 2.80 0.85
N LEU A 91 -4.57 2.75 1.07
CA LEU A 91 -3.92 3.36 2.25
C LEU A 91 -4.04 4.88 2.26
N LEU A 92 -3.91 5.54 1.10
CA LEU A 92 -4.10 6.99 0.99
C LEU A 92 -5.52 7.44 1.35
N THR A 93 -6.52 6.60 1.12
CA THR A 93 -7.93 6.91 1.36
C THR A 93 -8.44 6.42 2.73
N HIS A 94 -7.93 5.31 3.25
CA HIS A 94 -8.43 4.64 4.47
C HIS A 94 -7.39 4.53 5.60
N GLY A 95 -6.09 4.55 5.29
CA GLY A 95 -4.99 4.39 6.26
C GLY A 95 -4.58 5.70 6.94
N PRO A 96 -3.38 5.81 7.55
CA PRO A 96 -2.95 7.04 8.23
C PRO A 96 -2.66 8.19 7.24
N ARG A 97 -2.61 9.44 7.75
CA ARG A 97 -2.29 10.63 6.92
C ARG A 97 -0.82 10.66 6.49
N SER A 98 0.07 10.00 7.25
CA SER A 98 1.50 9.92 6.98
C SER A 98 1.84 9.27 5.64
N VAL A 99 0.98 8.37 5.13
CA VAL A 99 1.15 7.67 3.84
C VAL A 99 1.44 8.67 2.70
N ALA A 100 0.73 9.79 2.64
CA ALA A 100 0.91 10.76 1.56
C ALA A 100 2.26 11.50 1.63
N LEU A 101 2.87 11.59 2.81
CA LEU A 101 4.21 12.14 2.99
C LEU A 101 5.30 11.10 2.65
N GLU A 102 5.15 9.88 3.15
CA GLU A 102 6.14 8.81 2.98
C GLU A 102 6.36 8.44 1.51
N PHE A 103 5.28 8.36 0.73
CA PHE A 103 5.34 7.94 -0.68
C PHE A 103 5.65 9.07 -1.67
N GLN A 104 6.13 10.23 -1.20
CA GLN A 104 6.62 11.28 -2.12
C GLN A 104 7.86 10.84 -2.89
N LYS A 105 8.71 10.03 -2.28
CA LYS A 105 9.95 9.53 -2.89
C LYS A 105 9.70 8.59 -4.06
N ASP A 106 8.54 7.92 -4.09
CA ASP A 106 8.15 6.99 -5.17
C ASP A 106 7.41 7.69 -6.33
N ARG A 107 7.19 9.01 -6.27
CA ARG A 107 6.41 9.72 -7.30
C ARG A 107 6.94 9.55 -8.71
N ASP A 108 8.26 9.50 -8.86
CA ASP A 108 8.88 9.36 -10.18
C ASP A 108 8.61 7.98 -10.79
N VAL A 109 8.66 6.90 -9.98
CA VAL A 109 8.34 5.56 -10.47
C VAL A 109 6.86 5.43 -10.79
N ILE A 110 5.97 6.02 -9.98
CA ILE A 110 4.52 6.06 -10.26
C ILE A 110 4.25 6.85 -11.55
N ARG A 111 4.98 7.94 -11.81
CA ARG A 111 4.88 8.69 -13.07
C ARG A 111 5.33 7.84 -14.27
N GLN A 112 6.37 7.01 -14.11
CA GLN A 112 6.78 6.07 -15.15
C GLN A 112 5.69 5.01 -15.41
N MET A 113 5.06 4.47 -14.36
CA MET A 113 3.92 3.55 -14.49
C MET A 113 2.75 4.17 -15.26
N ALA A 114 2.52 5.48 -15.15
CA ALA A 114 1.48 6.18 -15.92
C ALA A 114 1.72 6.16 -17.44
N THR A 115 2.95 5.90 -17.89
CA THR A 115 3.31 5.76 -19.31
C THR A 115 3.24 4.32 -19.82
N PHE A 116 2.88 3.36 -18.95
CA PHE A 116 2.81 1.95 -19.28
C PHE A 116 1.73 1.65 -20.34
N GLN A 117 2.05 0.80 -21.30
CA GLN A 117 1.14 0.36 -22.36
C GLN A 117 1.22 -1.14 -22.51
N HIS A 118 0.07 -1.81 -22.44
CA HIS A 118 -0.04 -3.24 -22.63
C HIS A 118 -1.48 -3.60 -22.97
N ILE A 119 -1.66 -4.35 -24.06
CA ILE A 119 -2.93 -4.95 -24.45
C ILE A 119 -2.76 -6.45 -24.36
N ASP A 120 -3.64 -7.10 -23.61
CA ASP A 120 -3.65 -8.54 -23.41
C ASP A 120 -4.12 -9.27 -24.69
N GLU A 121 -3.87 -10.58 -24.78
CA GLU A 121 -4.32 -11.45 -25.88
C GLU A 121 -5.86 -11.44 -26.04
N ARG A 122 -6.56 -11.15 -24.94
CA ARG A 122 -8.03 -11.00 -24.91
C ARG A 122 -8.52 -9.61 -25.36
N GLY A 123 -7.61 -8.74 -25.80
CA GLY A 123 -7.92 -7.36 -26.22
C GLY A 123 -8.11 -6.37 -25.06
N PHE A 124 -7.80 -6.76 -23.82
CA PHE A 124 -7.95 -5.87 -22.67
C PHE A 124 -6.76 -4.92 -22.53
N ASN A 125 -7.01 -3.61 -22.49
CA ASN A 125 -5.96 -2.61 -22.37
C ASN A 125 -5.57 -2.36 -20.90
N TRP A 126 -4.69 -3.22 -20.39
CA TRP A 126 -4.08 -3.06 -19.07
C TRP A 126 -3.27 -1.78 -18.94
N GLY A 127 -2.65 -1.30 -20.03
CA GLY A 127 -1.94 -0.03 -20.06
C GLY A 127 -2.82 1.14 -19.60
N LEU A 128 -4.04 1.22 -20.13
CA LEU A 128 -5.00 2.25 -19.76
C LEU A 128 -5.44 2.14 -18.30
N THR A 129 -5.67 0.92 -17.81
CA THR A 129 -6.03 0.68 -16.40
C THR A 129 -4.91 1.12 -15.45
N VAL A 130 -3.67 0.71 -15.72
CA VAL A 130 -2.48 1.08 -14.93
C VAL A 130 -2.25 2.59 -14.99
N LYS A 131 -2.41 3.20 -16.17
CA LYS A 131 -2.29 4.64 -16.36
C LYS A 131 -3.29 5.41 -15.51
N GLY A 132 -4.59 5.11 -15.63
CA GLY A 132 -5.63 5.80 -14.88
C GLY A 132 -5.44 5.64 -13.37
N LYS A 133 -5.00 4.45 -12.92
CA LYS A 133 -4.66 4.19 -11.52
C LYS A 133 -3.48 5.05 -11.04
N SER A 134 -2.42 5.13 -11.85
CA SER A 134 -1.19 5.87 -11.52
C SER A 134 -1.45 7.37 -11.44
N GLU A 135 -2.18 7.93 -12.40
CA GLU A 135 -2.57 9.35 -12.41
C GLU A 135 -3.42 9.71 -11.17
N ARG A 136 -4.35 8.82 -10.80
CA ARG A 136 -5.16 9.01 -9.60
C ARG A 136 -4.32 9.00 -8.32
N VAL A 137 -3.39 8.06 -8.18
CA VAL A 137 -2.48 8.02 -7.02
C VAL A 137 -1.59 9.25 -6.96
N LEU A 138 -1.04 9.71 -8.09
CA LEU A 138 -0.25 10.94 -8.15
C LEU A 138 -1.05 12.15 -7.64
N LYS A 139 -2.32 12.26 -8.04
CA LYS A 139 -3.21 13.33 -7.57
C LYS A 139 -3.50 13.24 -6.07
N LEU A 140 -3.65 12.03 -5.52
CA LEU A 140 -3.79 11.82 -4.07
C LEU A 140 -2.52 12.25 -3.30
N LEU A 141 -1.34 11.98 -3.87
CA LEU A 141 -0.05 12.36 -3.29
C LEU A 141 0.21 13.87 -3.29
N GLU A 142 -0.55 14.68 -4.04
CA GLU A 142 -0.45 16.15 -3.98
C GLU A 142 -0.94 16.74 -2.66
N ARG A 143 -1.62 15.94 -1.81
CA ARG A 143 -2.15 16.36 -0.49
C ARG A 143 -3.09 17.57 -0.54
N GLY A 144 -3.76 17.75 -1.68
CA GLY A 144 -4.73 18.82 -1.91
C GLY A 144 -6.16 18.47 -1.42
N PRO A 145 -7.15 19.34 -1.74
CA PRO A 145 -8.55 19.13 -1.36
C PRO A 145 -9.13 17.81 -1.89
N PHE A 146 -8.60 17.32 -3.00
CA PHE A 146 -8.95 16.02 -3.57
C PHE A 146 -8.72 14.86 -2.58
N LEU A 147 -7.59 14.84 -1.88
CA LEU A 147 -7.31 13.78 -0.90
C LEU A 147 -8.31 13.81 0.26
N GLU A 148 -8.63 15.00 0.78
CA GLU A 148 -9.58 15.15 1.88
C GLU A 148 -11.00 14.72 1.48
N GLU A 149 -11.44 15.09 0.28
CA GLU A 149 -12.76 14.69 -0.24
C GLU A 149 -12.88 13.17 -0.39
N GLU A 150 -11.85 12.52 -0.95
CA GLU A 150 -11.82 11.07 -1.11
C GLU A 150 -11.87 10.34 0.24
N ARG A 151 -11.12 10.85 1.23
CA ARG A 151 -11.11 10.29 2.60
C ARG A 151 -12.44 10.51 3.30
N GLU A 152 -13.09 11.65 3.11
CA GLU A 152 -14.41 11.91 3.69
C GLU A 152 -15.49 11.02 3.06
N ARG A 153 -15.43 10.82 1.74
CA ARG A 153 -16.34 9.89 1.05
C ARG A 153 -16.16 8.45 1.55
N ALA A 154 -14.91 8.00 1.72
CA ALA A 154 -14.60 6.69 2.28
C ALA A 154 -15.20 6.51 3.69
N ARG A 155 -15.09 7.53 4.55
CA ARG A 155 -15.70 7.51 5.90
C ARG A 155 -17.22 7.45 5.86
N LYS A 156 -17.88 8.19 4.96
CA LYS A 156 -19.33 8.17 4.82
C LYS A 156 -19.83 6.77 4.45
N VAL A 157 -19.23 6.16 3.42
CA VAL A 157 -19.57 4.80 2.99
C VAL A 157 -19.36 3.79 4.14
N ALA A 158 -18.25 3.90 4.88
CA ALA A 158 -17.98 3.03 6.03
C ALA A 158 -19.04 3.18 7.15
N ARG A 159 -19.57 4.39 7.37
CA ARG A 159 -20.63 4.65 8.36
C ARG A 159 -21.99 4.14 7.90
N GLU A 160 -22.34 4.33 6.62
CA GLU A 160 -23.61 3.88 6.04
C GLU A 160 -23.72 2.34 6.07
N ILE A 161 -22.64 1.63 5.73
CA ILE A 161 -22.59 0.16 5.82
C ILE A 161 -22.78 -0.32 7.26
N LYS A 162 -22.22 0.41 8.25
CA LYS A 162 -22.41 0.09 9.67
C LYS A 162 -23.81 0.44 10.18
N GLY A 163 -24.46 1.45 9.61
CA GLY A 163 -25.79 1.95 10.00
C GLY A 163 -26.96 1.11 9.50
N PHE A 164 -26.76 0.23 8.52
CA PHE A 164 -27.82 -0.63 7.97
C PHE A 164 -28.20 -1.82 8.89
N GLY A 165 -27.53 -2.00 10.03
CA GLY A 165 -27.79 -3.07 11.00
C GLY A 165 -28.79 -2.74 12.12
N SER A 166 -29.49 -1.58 12.08
CA SER A 166 -30.38 -1.16 13.19
C SER A 166 -31.76 -0.67 12.74
N PHE A 167 -32.33 -1.25 11.67
CA PHE A 167 -33.74 -1.03 11.34
C PHE A 167 -34.53 -2.33 11.50
N ASN A 168 -35.43 -2.31 12.49
CA ASN A 168 -36.53 -3.23 12.80
C ASN A 168 -36.23 -4.44 13.70
N LEU A 169 -36.39 -4.25 15.01
CA LEU A 169 -37.17 -5.17 15.84
C LEU A 169 -37.82 -4.41 17.01
N SER A 170 -38.98 -3.82 16.75
CA SER A 170 -39.94 -3.36 17.76
C SER A 170 -41.34 -3.49 17.18
#